data_AF-A0A285LC76-F1
#
_entry.id   AF-A0A285LC76-F1
#
_cell.length_a   1.000
_cell.length_b   1.000
_cell.length_c   1.000
_cell.angle_alpha   90.00
_cell.angle_beta   90.00
_cell.angle_gamma   90.00
#
_symmetry.space_group_name_H-M   'P 1'
#
loop_
_entity.id
_entity.type
_entity.pdbx_description
1 polymer ?
#
loop_
_entity_poly.entity_id
_entity_poly.type
_entity_poly.pdbx_seq_one_letter_code
_entity_poly.pdbx_strand_id
1 'polypeptide(L)'
;MGVEVRTEGVTKSFGSQRIWQDVSLTLPSGEVSALLGPSGTGKSVFLKSLIGLLRPERGSIYIDGTDITTCSNKELYEIRKLFGVLFQDGALFGSMNLFDNVAFPLREHTKKSESEIKKIVMEKLELTGLLGAEGKLPGEISGGMRKRAGLARALVLDPQIILVDEPDSGLDPVRTSYLSQLLIDINAQIDATILIVTHNINLARTVPDNIGMLFRRQLVMFGPREVLLTSEEPVVKQFLNGRMIGPIGMSEEKDEAQMAREQAMVDAGHHHGGAEEVEGIIPQMKAQPGMPVRQAVARRRARVREIMHTLPHAAQVAIRESMNENDDTQVMSYNAPAAPSYQGDSFDTTVRHNTTNG
;
A
#
# COMPACT_ATOMS: atom_id res chain seq x y z
N MET A 1 9.90 -9.53 9.91
CA MET A 1 8.66 -9.21 10.64
C MET A 1 8.64 -7.71 10.85
N GLY A 2 7.51 -7.07 10.56
CA GLY A 2 7.33 -5.66 10.76
C GLY A 2 7.21 -5.27 12.22
N VAL A 3 7.15 -3.97 12.47
CA VAL A 3 6.93 -3.39 13.80
C VAL A 3 5.71 -2.49 13.79
N GLU A 4 5.09 -2.35 14.95
CA GLU A 4 3.98 -1.42 15.15
C GLU A 4 4.49 0.03 15.04
N VAL A 5 3.68 0.87 14.40
CA VAL A 5 3.85 2.34 14.38
C VAL A 5 2.61 2.97 14.98
N ARG A 6 2.75 3.72 16.07
CA ARG A 6 1.62 4.34 16.76
C ARG A 6 1.79 5.85 16.84
N THR A 7 0.70 6.57 16.63
CA THR A 7 0.64 8.03 16.80
C THR A 7 -0.43 8.35 17.83
N GLU A 8 -0.14 9.31 18.71
CA GLU A 8 -1.02 9.74 19.80
C GLU A 8 -1.15 11.26 19.79
N GLY A 9 -2.34 11.75 19.42
CA GLY A 9 -2.72 13.16 19.48
C GLY A 9 -1.82 14.10 18.68
N VAL A 10 -1.23 13.62 17.58
CA VAL A 10 -0.22 14.39 16.88
C VAL A 10 -0.84 15.60 16.20
N THR A 11 -0.21 16.78 16.33
CA THR A 11 -0.59 18.01 15.62
C THR A 11 0.59 18.59 14.82
N LYS A 12 0.35 19.02 13.58
CA LYS A 12 1.35 19.65 12.70
C LYS A 12 0.82 20.88 11.99
N SER A 13 1.65 21.92 11.95
CA SER A 13 1.38 23.20 11.30
C SER A 13 2.61 23.72 10.54
N PHE A 14 2.38 24.57 9.55
CA PHE A 14 3.40 25.40 8.89
C PHE A 14 2.97 26.86 8.98
N GLY A 15 3.65 27.65 9.80
CA GLY A 15 3.21 29.01 10.13
C GLY A 15 1.82 28.98 10.78
N SER A 16 0.88 29.76 10.23
CA SER A 16 -0.53 29.77 10.68
C SER A 16 -1.37 28.63 10.11
N GLN A 17 -0.86 27.92 9.09
CA GLN A 17 -1.60 26.86 8.42
C GLN A 17 -1.46 25.55 9.17
N ARG A 18 -2.57 25.10 9.78
CA ARG A 18 -2.66 23.79 10.39
C ARG A 18 -2.85 22.73 9.31
N ILE A 19 -1.98 21.72 9.31
CA ILE A 19 -2.02 20.61 8.35
C ILE A 19 -2.88 19.47 8.89
N TRP A 20 -2.61 19.06 10.13
CA TRP A 20 -3.44 18.09 10.85
C TRP A 20 -3.43 18.35 12.36
N GLN A 21 -4.48 17.89 13.03
CA GLN A 21 -4.73 18.08 14.45
C GLN A 21 -5.20 16.79 15.08
N ASP A 22 -4.63 16.48 16.25
CA ASP A 22 -5.09 15.40 17.12
C ASP A 22 -5.23 14.05 16.39
N VAL A 23 -4.30 13.76 15.50
CA VAL A 23 -4.32 12.52 14.73
C VAL A 23 -3.74 11.40 15.59
N SER A 24 -4.55 10.36 15.80
CA SER A 24 -4.16 9.15 16.51
C SER A 24 -4.51 7.92 15.68
N LEU A 25 -3.51 7.09 15.40
CA LEU A 25 -3.69 5.82 14.70
C LEU A 25 -2.57 4.84 15.05
N THR A 26 -2.83 3.56 14.86
CA THR A 26 -1.87 2.47 15.00
C THR A 26 -1.78 1.70 13.70
N LEU A 27 -0.59 1.62 13.10
CA LEU A 27 -0.28 0.70 12.02
C LEU A 27 0.12 -0.64 12.63
N PRO A 28 -0.70 -1.70 12.51
CA PRO A 28 -0.41 -2.98 13.14
C PRO A 28 0.80 -3.65 12.49
N SER A 29 1.59 -4.35 13.29
CA SER A 29 2.78 -5.06 12.82
C SER A 29 2.49 -6.01 11.65
N GLY A 30 3.19 -5.79 10.53
CA GLY A 30 3.13 -6.60 9.31
C GLY A 30 1.86 -6.42 8.48
N GLU A 31 0.89 -5.63 8.93
CA GLU A 31 -0.31 -5.34 8.14
C GLU A 31 -0.04 -4.24 7.10
N VAL A 32 -0.79 -4.28 6.01
CA VAL A 32 -0.79 -3.25 4.96
C VAL A 32 -1.91 -2.27 5.26
N SER A 33 -1.56 -1.00 5.45
CA SER A 33 -2.51 0.08 5.74
C SER A 33 -2.50 1.09 4.61
N ALA A 34 -3.67 1.64 4.27
CA ALA A 34 -3.80 2.75 3.34
C ALA A 34 -4.30 4.01 4.06
N LEU A 35 -3.70 5.16 3.76
CA LEU A 35 -4.16 6.47 4.22
C LEU A 35 -4.62 7.28 3.02
N LEU A 36 -5.93 7.50 2.98
CA LEU A 36 -6.65 8.20 1.92
C LEU A 36 -6.86 9.67 2.27
N GLY A 37 -7.26 10.43 1.26
CA GLY A 37 -7.72 11.80 1.40
C GLY A 37 -7.48 12.58 0.12
N PRO A 38 -8.21 13.68 -0.09
CA PRO A 38 -7.96 14.61 -1.18
C PRO A 38 -6.49 15.05 -1.29
N SER A 39 -6.10 15.53 -2.47
CA SER A 39 -4.79 16.17 -2.65
C SER A 39 -4.63 17.34 -1.68
N GLY A 40 -3.42 17.52 -1.14
CA GLY A 40 -3.14 18.63 -0.22
C GLY A 40 -3.57 18.45 1.24
N THR A 41 -4.19 17.32 1.63
CA THR A 41 -4.59 17.07 3.04
C THR A 41 -3.43 16.73 3.98
N GLY A 42 -2.17 16.80 3.51
CA GLY A 42 -1.00 16.58 4.36
C GLY A 42 -0.60 15.12 4.56
N LYS A 43 -1.07 14.18 3.72
CA LYS A 43 -0.70 12.75 3.80
C LYS A 43 0.81 12.53 3.71
N SER A 44 1.50 13.16 2.76
CA SER A 44 2.96 13.11 2.64
C SER A 44 3.68 13.81 3.81
N VAL A 45 3.06 14.83 4.41
CA VAL A 45 3.56 15.48 5.64
C VAL A 45 3.47 14.52 6.83
N PHE A 46 2.37 13.77 6.93
CA PHE A 46 2.19 12.73 7.94
C PHE A 46 3.25 11.63 7.78
N LEU A 47 3.44 11.12 6.56
CA LEU A 47 4.49 10.13 6.25
C LEU A 47 5.89 10.63 6.66
N LYS A 48 6.25 11.86 6.27
CA LYS A 48 7.53 12.50 6.68
C LYS A 48 7.67 12.67 8.20
N SER A 49 6.55 12.76 8.92
CA SER A 49 6.56 12.85 10.37
C SER A 49 6.82 11.49 11.04
N LEU A 50 6.32 10.39 10.46
CA LEU A 50 6.58 9.03 10.97
C LEU A 50 8.06 8.63 10.91
N ILE A 51 8.83 9.17 9.97
CA ILE A 51 10.29 8.96 9.85
C ILE A 51 11.14 10.02 10.57
N GLY A 52 10.47 10.96 11.25
CA GLY A 52 11.12 12.06 11.96
C GLY A 52 11.86 13.04 11.05
N LEU A 53 11.45 13.19 9.77
CA LEU A 53 11.92 14.31 8.94
C LEU A 53 11.19 15.61 9.28
N LEU A 54 9.95 15.49 9.75
CA LEU A 54 9.16 16.61 10.26
C LEU A 54 8.73 16.28 11.69
N ARG A 55 9.00 17.18 12.63
CA ARG A 55 8.56 17.01 14.02
C ARG A 55 7.17 17.62 14.19
N PRO A 56 6.17 16.88 14.72
CA PRO A 56 4.91 17.48 15.15
C PRO A 56 5.13 18.48 16.28
N GLU A 57 4.23 19.45 16.43
CA GLU A 57 4.28 20.39 17.56
C GLU A 57 3.68 19.81 18.85
N ARG A 58 2.79 18.83 18.73
CA ARG A 58 2.14 18.15 19.86
C ARG A 58 1.96 16.67 19.56
N GLY A 59 1.77 15.87 20.62
CA GLY A 59 1.59 14.43 20.53
C GLY A 59 2.89 13.66 20.40
N SER A 60 2.77 12.33 20.36
CA SER A 60 3.90 11.39 20.32
C SER A 60 3.77 10.42 19.16
N ILE A 61 4.92 9.94 18.67
CA ILE A 61 5.01 8.93 17.61
C ILE A 61 5.90 7.82 18.13
N TYR A 62 5.34 6.63 18.31
CA TYR A 62 6.05 5.46 18.83
C TYR A 62 6.38 4.51 17.70
N ILE A 63 7.66 4.16 17.57
CA ILE A 63 8.18 3.15 16.64
C ILE A 63 8.92 2.11 17.48
N ASP A 64 8.47 0.85 17.44
CA ASP A 64 9.07 -0.23 18.22
C ASP A 64 9.21 0.13 19.72
N GLY A 65 8.16 0.73 20.28
CA GLY A 65 8.13 1.21 21.68
C GLY A 65 8.88 2.50 21.97
N THR A 66 9.64 3.06 21.02
CA THR A 66 10.41 4.30 21.21
C THR A 66 9.65 5.52 20.70
N ASP A 67 9.48 6.55 21.53
CA ASP A 67 8.90 7.83 21.10
C ASP A 67 9.94 8.66 20.31
N ILE A 68 9.78 8.70 18.99
CA ILE A 68 10.70 9.43 18.10
C ILE A 68 10.63 10.95 18.26
N THR A 69 9.58 11.46 18.91
CA THR A 69 9.43 12.90 19.13
C THR A 69 10.31 13.41 20.27
N THR A 70 10.83 12.53 21.13
CA THR A 70 11.64 12.89 22.31
C THR A 70 12.99 12.17 22.38
N CYS A 71 13.22 11.14 21.56
CA CYS A 71 14.47 10.40 21.51
C CYS A 71 15.68 11.23 21.05
N SER A 72 16.88 10.71 21.32
CA SER A 72 18.14 11.29 20.86
C SER A 72 18.35 11.13 19.35
N ASN A 73 19.19 11.96 18.75
CA ASN A 73 19.55 11.84 17.34
C ASN A 73 20.18 10.48 16.99
N LYS A 74 20.87 9.85 17.95
CA LYS A 74 21.47 8.51 17.77
C LYS A 74 20.39 7.43 17.71
N GLU A 75 19.40 7.48 18.59
CA GLU A 75 18.26 6.55 18.56
C GLU A 75 17.43 6.75 17.30
N LEU A 76 17.15 8.00 16.92
CA LEU A 76 16.43 8.31 15.69
C LEU A 76 17.16 7.78 14.45
N TYR A 77 18.49 7.82 14.43
CA TYR A 77 19.30 7.26 13.35
C TYR A 77 19.15 5.73 13.25
N GLU A 78 19.16 5.01 14.37
CA GLU A 78 18.92 3.56 14.38
C GLU A 78 17.49 3.21 13.95
N ILE A 79 16.50 3.95 14.44
CA ILE A 79 15.09 3.77 14.06
C ILE A 79 14.89 3.97 12.56
N ARG A 80 15.56 4.96 11.94
CA ARG A 80 15.47 5.20 10.49
C ARG A 80 15.95 4.02 9.64
N LYS A 81 16.82 3.14 10.16
CA LYS A 81 17.24 1.92 9.46
C LYS A 81 16.12 0.88 9.36
N LEU A 82 15.09 0.97 10.21
CA LEU A 82 13.92 0.11 10.16
C LEU A 82 13.00 0.43 8.97
N PHE A 83 13.17 1.61 8.36
CA PHE A 83 12.30 2.12 7.31
C PHE A 83 12.88 1.92 5.90
N GLY A 84 12.03 1.44 5.01
CA GLY A 84 12.14 1.64 3.57
C GLY A 84 11.14 2.69 3.12
N VAL A 85 11.56 3.68 2.33
CA VAL A 85 10.66 4.76 1.88
C VAL A 85 10.68 4.87 0.36
N LEU A 86 9.50 4.71 -0.25
CA LEU A 86 9.24 5.03 -1.65
C LEU A 86 8.54 6.39 -1.73
N PHE A 87 9.28 7.41 -2.16
CA PHE A 87 8.71 8.73 -2.47
C PHE A 87 8.01 8.74 -3.83
N GLN A 88 7.10 9.69 -4.04
CA GLN A 88 6.25 9.83 -5.23
C GLN A 88 7.02 9.69 -6.56
N ASP A 89 8.15 10.37 -6.74
CA ASP A 89 8.96 10.31 -7.95
C ASP A 89 10.11 9.27 -7.88
N GLY A 90 10.07 8.36 -6.91
CA GLY A 90 11.16 7.43 -6.59
C GLY A 90 12.36 8.08 -5.88
N ALA A 91 12.57 9.39 -6.08
CA ALA A 91 13.66 10.20 -5.51
C ALA A 91 15.06 9.61 -5.73
N LEU A 92 15.31 9.07 -6.93
CA LEU A 92 16.60 8.53 -7.33
C LEU A 92 17.62 9.67 -7.52
N PHE A 93 18.88 9.42 -7.20
CA PHE A 93 19.99 10.31 -7.51
C PHE A 93 20.23 10.31 -9.02
N GLY A 94 19.98 11.45 -9.67
CA GLY A 94 20.08 11.59 -11.13
C GLY A 94 21.50 11.39 -11.68
N SER A 95 22.52 11.55 -10.85
CA SER A 95 23.93 11.36 -11.18
C SER A 95 24.42 9.92 -11.02
N MET A 96 23.57 9.00 -10.57
CA MET A 96 23.92 7.60 -10.32
C MET A 96 23.05 6.69 -11.20
N ASN A 97 23.60 5.56 -11.65
CA ASN A 97 22.80 4.54 -12.33
C ASN A 97 21.87 3.82 -11.33
N LEU A 98 21.01 2.92 -11.82
CA LEU A 98 20.07 2.19 -10.97
C LEU A 98 20.77 1.29 -9.96
N PHE A 99 21.83 0.59 -10.36
CA PHE A 99 22.61 -0.25 -9.45
C PHE A 99 23.12 0.56 -8.25
N ASP A 100 23.78 1.69 -8.50
CA ASP A 100 24.37 2.53 -7.47
C ASP A 100 23.30 3.21 -6.60
N ASN A 101 22.16 3.58 -7.20
CA ASN A 101 21.02 4.07 -6.43
C ASN A 101 20.51 3.04 -5.42
N VAL A 102 20.36 1.78 -5.84
CA VAL A 102 19.88 0.69 -4.96
C VAL A 102 20.97 0.26 -3.98
N ALA A 103 22.25 0.29 -4.38
CA ALA A 103 23.38 -0.06 -3.52
C ALA A 103 23.65 0.99 -2.44
N PHE A 104 23.26 2.25 -2.65
CA PHE A 104 23.62 3.38 -1.79
C PHE A 104 23.33 3.14 -0.30
N PRO A 105 22.12 2.72 0.13
CA PRO A 105 21.86 2.48 1.55
C PRO A 105 22.73 1.37 2.15
N LEU A 106 23.08 0.33 1.37
CA LEU A 106 23.98 -0.74 1.84
C LEU A 106 25.39 -0.21 2.08
N ARG A 107 25.91 0.62 1.17
CA ARG A 107 27.26 1.21 1.28
C ARG A 107 27.36 2.18 2.45
N GLU A 108 26.30 2.94 2.72
CA GLU A 108 26.28 3.93 3.81
C GLU A 108 26.04 3.32 5.19
N HIS A 109 25.20 2.29 5.28
CA HIS A 109 24.71 1.78 6.57
C HIS A 109 25.25 0.40 6.97
N THR A 110 26.04 -0.24 6.11
CA THR A 110 26.60 -1.57 6.38
C THR A 110 28.11 -1.64 6.12
N LYS A 111 28.74 -2.75 6.53
CA LYS A 111 30.15 -3.05 6.25
C LYS A 111 30.31 -4.21 5.26
N LYS A 112 29.30 -4.45 4.43
CA LYS A 112 29.29 -5.53 3.44
C LYS A 112 30.33 -5.26 2.34
N SER A 113 30.94 -6.32 1.82
CA SER A 113 31.81 -6.23 0.66
C SER A 113 31.02 -5.90 -0.61
N GLU A 114 31.68 -5.33 -1.62
CA GLU A 114 31.02 -5.02 -2.91
C GLU A 114 30.44 -6.27 -3.59
N SER A 115 31.01 -7.46 -3.36
CA SER A 115 30.44 -8.72 -3.86
C SER A 115 29.11 -9.07 -3.20
N GLU A 116 29.00 -8.89 -1.88
CA GLU A 116 27.75 -9.08 -1.14
C GLU A 116 26.71 -8.03 -1.52
N ILE A 117 27.13 -6.76 -1.63
CA ILE A 117 26.26 -5.66 -2.07
C ILE A 117 25.69 -5.95 -3.44
N LYS A 118 26.54 -6.36 -4.39
CA LYS A 118 26.10 -6.73 -5.74
C LYS A 118 25.04 -7.82 -5.68
N LYS A 119 25.24 -8.88 -4.90
CA LYS A 119 24.25 -9.97 -4.78
C LYS A 119 22.89 -9.45 -4.30
N ILE A 120 22.86 -8.65 -3.23
CA ILE A 120 21.62 -8.11 -2.65
C ILE A 120 20.94 -7.15 -3.63
N VAL A 121 21.69 -6.27 -4.28
CA VAL A 121 21.15 -5.30 -5.24
C VAL A 121 20.50 -6.01 -6.42
N MET A 122 21.17 -7.02 -6.99
CA MET A 122 20.60 -7.78 -8.10
C MET A 122 19.33 -8.52 -7.70
N GLU A 123 19.28 -9.10 -6.49
CA GLU A 123 18.07 -9.73 -5.95
C GLU A 123 16.90 -8.73 -5.84
N LYS A 124 17.13 -7.52 -5.31
CA LYS A 124 16.05 -6.51 -5.21
C LYS A 124 15.65 -5.93 -6.57
N LEU A 125 16.58 -5.85 -7.54
CA LEU A 125 16.25 -5.47 -8.92
C LEU A 125 15.46 -6.56 -9.63
N GLU A 126 15.74 -7.84 -9.38
CA GLU A 126 14.93 -8.95 -9.86
C GLU A 126 13.52 -8.94 -9.27
N LEU A 127 13.41 -8.80 -7.95
CA LEU A 127 12.14 -8.68 -7.24
C LEU A 127 11.24 -7.57 -7.81
N THR A 128 11.86 -6.47 -8.25
CA THR A 128 11.15 -5.32 -8.81
C THR A 128 11.07 -5.34 -10.35
N GLY A 129 11.54 -6.41 -11.01
CA GLY A 129 11.45 -6.61 -12.47
C GLY A 129 12.30 -5.61 -13.27
N LEU A 130 13.50 -5.31 -12.79
CA LEU A 130 14.45 -4.35 -13.35
C LEU A 130 15.79 -4.97 -13.76
N LEU A 131 15.87 -6.30 -13.84
CA LEU A 131 17.04 -6.98 -14.42
C LEU A 131 17.30 -6.49 -15.85
N GLY A 132 18.57 -6.25 -16.15
CA GLY A 132 19.05 -5.69 -17.41
C GLY A 132 18.96 -4.15 -17.51
N ALA A 133 18.41 -3.46 -16.50
CA ALA A 133 18.36 -2.00 -16.45
C ALA A 133 19.35 -1.38 -15.44
N GLU A 134 20.20 -2.19 -14.82
CA GLU A 134 21.11 -1.80 -13.72
C GLU A 134 22.00 -0.61 -14.07
N GLY A 135 22.51 -0.60 -15.31
CA GLY A 135 23.42 0.44 -15.81
C GLY A 135 22.73 1.72 -16.28
N LYS A 136 21.40 1.75 -16.37
CA LYS A 136 20.66 2.93 -16.86
C LYS A 136 20.64 4.03 -15.81
N LEU A 137 20.63 5.28 -16.27
CA LEU A 137 20.39 6.46 -15.44
C LEU A 137 18.88 6.68 -15.24
N PRO A 138 18.45 7.36 -14.16
CA PRO A 138 17.04 7.65 -13.91
C PRO A 138 16.32 8.40 -15.05
N GLY A 139 17.06 9.20 -15.83
CA GLY A 139 16.55 9.90 -17.01
C GLY A 139 16.27 9.01 -18.22
N GLU A 140 16.81 7.79 -18.25
CA GLU A 140 16.73 6.85 -19.39
C GLU A 140 15.63 5.79 -19.23
N ILE A 141 14.84 5.88 -18.16
CA ILE A 141 13.82 4.88 -17.80
C ILE A 141 12.44 5.51 -17.64
N SER A 142 11.40 4.70 -17.82
CA SER A 142 10.00 5.14 -17.67
C SER A 142 9.65 5.51 -16.23
N GLY A 143 8.58 6.28 -16.02
CA GLY A 143 8.09 6.62 -14.67
C GLY A 143 7.80 5.39 -13.80
N GLY A 144 7.19 4.34 -14.39
CA GLY A 144 6.97 3.07 -13.69
C GLY A 144 8.26 2.33 -13.33
N MET A 145 9.28 2.40 -14.16
CA MET A 145 10.61 1.86 -13.81
C MET A 145 11.27 2.68 -12.69
N ARG A 146 11.14 4.01 -12.69
CA ARG A 146 11.69 4.87 -11.61
C ARG A 146 11.08 4.51 -10.25
N LYS A 147 9.77 4.29 -10.21
CA LYS A 147 9.08 3.89 -8.98
C LYS A 147 9.51 2.51 -8.49
N ARG A 148 9.61 1.54 -9.39
CA ARG A 148 10.12 0.20 -9.06
C ARG A 148 11.59 0.22 -8.60
N ALA A 149 12.42 1.10 -9.17
CA ALA A 149 13.80 1.27 -8.72
C ALA A 149 13.88 1.96 -7.36
N GLY A 150 13.01 2.96 -7.11
CA GLY A 150 12.84 3.57 -5.79
C GLY A 150 12.41 2.54 -4.74
N LEU A 151 11.50 1.63 -5.11
CA LEU A 151 11.08 0.51 -4.27
C LEU A 151 12.23 -0.46 -4.00
N ALA A 152 13.00 -0.85 -5.03
CA ALA A 152 14.18 -1.71 -4.84
C ALA A 152 15.19 -1.10 -3.84
N ARG A 153 15.45 0.21 -3.96
CA ARG A 153 16.28 0.96 -3.01
C ARG A 153 15.69 0.98 -1.61
N ALA A 154 14.37 1.14 -1.48
CA ALA A 154 13.69 1.12 -0.19
C ALA A 154 13.78 -0.26 0.50
N LEU A 155 13.85 -1.34 -0.26
CA LEU A 155 13.88 -2.73 0.25
C LEU A 155 15.27 -3.27 0.55
N VAL A 156 16.33 -2.58 0.13
CA VAL A 156 17.69 -3.14 0.10
C VAL A 156 18.26 -3.45 1.49
N LEU A 157 17.77 -2.78 2.54
CA LEU A 157 18.15 -3.00 3.93
C LEU A 157 17.23 -3.99 4.66
N ASP A 158 16.33 -4.68 3.94
CA ASP A 158 15.30 -5.56 4.50
C ASP A 158 14.49 -4.87 5.62
N PRO A 159 13.78 -3.77 5.28
CA PRO A 159 13.13 -2.91 6.27
C PRO A 159 11.97 -3.63 6.98
N GLN A 160 11.69 -3.19 8.20
CA GLN A 160 10.54 -3.66 8.98
C GLN A 160 9.29 -2.81 8.73
N ILE A 161 9.48 -1.56 8.28
CA ILE A 161 8.40 -0.64 7.90
C ILE A 161 8.64 -0.15 6.49
N ILE A 162 7.62 -0.20 5.63
CA ILE A 162 7.65 0.37 4.29
C ILE A 162 6.64 1.51 4.21
N LEU A 163 7.11 2.70 3.88
CA LEU A 163 6.25 3.86 3.63
C LEU A 163 6.24 4.17 2.13
N VAL A 164 5.04 4.28 1.57
CA VAL A 164 4.83 4.46 0.14
C VAL A 164 4.00 5.71 -0.10
N ASP A 165 4.58 6.71 -0.75
CA ASP A 165 3.94 8.00 -1.05
C ASP A 165 3.47 8.01 -2.51
N GLU A 166 2.15 7.96 -2.73
CA GLU A 166 1.47 7.99 -4.04
C GLU A 166 2.12 7.08 -5.11
N PRO A 167 2.13 5.75 -4.88
CA PRO A 167 2.77 4.79 -5.78
C PRO A 167 2.14 4.75 -7.18
N ASP A 168 0.89 5.18 -7.31
CA ASP A 168 0.08 5.15 -8.52
C ASP A 168 0.22 6.41 -9.40
N SER A 169 0.70 7.53 -8.86
CA SER A 169 0.80 8.82 -9.57
C SER A 169 1.54 8.74 -10.93
N GLY A 170 0.93 9.23 -12.01
CA GLY A 170 1.54 9.21 -13.35
C GLY A 170 1.75 7.80 -13.94
N LEU A 171 1.11 6.77 -13.40
CA LEU A 171 1.04 5.43 -13.99
C LEU A 171 -0.34 5.18 -14.59
N ASP A 172 -0.39 4.37 -15.65
CA ASP A 172 -1.64 3.84 -16.18
C ASP A 172 -2.25 2.79 -15.21
N PRO A 173 -3.55 2.47 -15.35
CA PRO A 173 -4.22 1.52 -14.47
C PRO A 173 -3.56 0.13 -14.44
N VAL A 174 -3.04 -0.36 -15.56
CA VAL A 174 -2.41 -1.69 -15.63
C VAL A 174 -1.12 -1.71 -14.80
N ARG A 175 -0.26 -0.69 -14.96
CA ARG A 175 0.96 -0.56 -14.15
C ARG A 175 0.67 -0.36 -12.66
N THR A 176 -0.42 0.33 -12.34
CA THR A 176 -0.87 0.50 -10.94
C THR A 176 -1.24 -0.85 -10.31
N SER A 177 -1.92 -1.73 -11.05
CA SER A 177 -2.24 -3.08 -10.59
C SER A 177 -0.98 -3.93 -10.37
N TYR A 178 -0.01 -3.89 -11.28
CA TYR A 178 1.26 -4.59 -11.10
C TYR A 178 2.03 -4.12 -9.86
N LEU A 179 2.07 -2.80 -9.62
CA LEU A 179 2.72 -2.25 -8.44
C LEU A 179 1.98 -2.64 -7.14
N SER A 180 0.65 -2.66 -7.18
CA SER A 180 -0.18 -3.11 -6.06
C SER A 180 0.08 -4.57 -5.72
N GLN A 181 0.13 -5.44 -6.74
CA GLN A 181 0.48 -6.85 -6.57
C GLN A 181 1.87 -7.03 -5.97
N LEU A 182 2.86 -6.28 -6.47
CA LEU A 182 4.23 -6.31 -5.96
C LEU A 182 4.29 -5.93 -4.47
N LEU A 183 3.53 -4.94 -4.02
CA LEU A 183 3.47 -4.57 -2.59
C LEU A 183 2.89 -5.70 -1.72
N ILE A 184 1.87 -6.41 -2.22
CA ILE A 184 1.29 -7.57 -1.53
C ILE A 184 2.30 -8.73 -1.46
N ASP A 185 3.00 -9.01 -2.56
CA ASP A 185 4.00 -10.07 -2.62
C ASP A 185 5.20 -9.77 -1.71
N ILE A 186 5.65 -8.51 -1.65
CA ILE A 186 6.68 -8.05 -0.70
C ILE A 186 6.21 -8.28 0.74
N ASN A 187 4.98 -7.85 1.06
CA ASN A 187 4.43 -8.06 2.41
C ASN A 187 4.37 -9.55 2.76
N ALA A 188 4.04 -10.42 1.81
CA ALA A 188 4.05 -11.87 2.01
C ALA A 188 5.45 -12.42 2.29
N GLN A 189 6.48 -11.90 1.62
CA GLN A 189 7.86 -12.39 1.76
C GLN A 189 8.56 -11.93 3.04
N ILE A 190 8.45 -10.64 3.40
CA ILE A 190 9.23 -10.07 4.52
C ILE A 190 8.37 -9.70 5.74
N ASP A 191 7.04 -9.79 5.62
CA ASP A 191 6.06 -9.51 6.67
C ASP A 191 6.21 -8.10 7.27
N ALA A 192 6.66 -7.13 6.46
CA ALA A 192 6.88 -5.74 6.86
C ALA A 192 5.57 -4.96 7.02
N THR A 193 5.53 -4.03 7.97
CA THR A 193 4.40 -3.10 8.16
C THR A 193 4.39 -2.09 7.02
N ILE A 194 3.30 -1.99 6.26
CA ILE A 194 3.26 -1.08 5.09
C ILE A 194 2.23 0.03 5.33
N LEU A 195 2.63 1.28 5.10
CA LEU A 195 1.71 2.40 4.95
C LEU A 195 1.76 2.91 3.51
N ILE A 196 0.61 2.88 2.84
CA ILE A 196 0.43 3.44 1.51
C ILE A 196 -0.39 4.71 1.63
N VAL A 197 0.21 5.84 1.30
CA VAL A 197 -0.49 7.10 1.09
C VAL A 197 -0.93 7.15 -0.38
N THR A 198 -2.22 7.28 -0.64
CA THR A 198 -2.73 7.35 -2.01
C THR A 198 -4.04 8.12 -2.05
N HIS A 199 -4.42 8.55 -3.25
CA HIS A 199 -5.78 8.99 -3.56
C HIS A 199 -6.52 8.02 -4.50
N ASN A 200 -5.93 6.86 -4.79
CA ASN A 200 -6.47 5.86 -5.70
C ASN A 200 -7.49 4.95 -5.01
N ILE A 201 -8.73 5.05 -5.46
CA ILE A 201 -9.87 4.28 -4.94
C ILE A 201 -9.68 2.77 -5.16
N ASN A 202 -9.19 2.35 -6.33
CA ASN A 202 -9.03 0.94 -6.63
C ASN A 202 -7.98 0.29 -5.73
N LEU A 203 -6.85 0.96 -5.50
CA LEU A 203 -5.84 0.51 -4.54
C LEU A 203 -6.45 0.39 -3.14
N ALA A 204 -7.16 1.44 -2.69
CA ALA A 204 -7.83 1.45 -1.40
C ALA A 204 -8.82 0.30 -1.21
N ARG A 205 -9.53 -0.08 -2.27
CA ARG A 205 -10.53 -1.16 -2.28
C ARG A 205 -9.95 -2.55 -2.42
N THR A 206 -8.68 -2.73 -2.78
CA THR A 206 -8.18 -4.07 -3.13
C THR A 206 -6.92 -4.46 -2.39
N VAL A 207 -6.10 -3.51 -1.93
CA VAL A 207 -4.80 -3.81 -1.31
C VAL A 207 -4.85 -3.89 0.22
N PRO A 208 -5.30 -2.85 0.95
CA PRO A 208 -5.02 -2.71 2.38
C PRO A 208 -5.84 -3.65 3.26
N ASP A 209 -5.27 -3.99 4.40
CA ASP A 209 -5.89 -4.65 5.56
C ASP A 209 -6.63 -3.63 6.45
N ASN A 210 -6.08 -2.41 6.57
CA ASN A 210 -6.64 -1.27 7.28
C ASN A 210 -6.70 -0.03 6.40
N ILE A 211 -7.75 0.77 6.53
CA ILE A 211 -7.89 2.02 5.78
C ILE A 211 -8.19 3.14 6.75
N GLY A 212 -7.54 4.29 6.55
CA GLY A 212 -7.96 5.54 7.15
C GLY A 212 -8.10 6.65 6.12
N MET A 213 -8.75 7.73 6.54
CA MET A 213 -8.98 8.90 5.70
C MET A 213 -8.66 10.19 6.46
N LEU A 214 -7.77 11.00 5.88
CA LEU A 214 -7.52 12.38 6.31
C LEU A 214 -8.41 13.34 5.54
N PHE A 215 -9.19 14.12 6.27
CA PHE A 215 -10.01 15.21 5.73
C PHE A 215 -10.18 16.29 6.80
N ARG A 216 -10.33 17.56 6.37
CA ARG A 216 -10.43 18.73 7.27
C ARG A 216 -9.39 18.75 8.40
N ARG A 217 -8.14 18.38 8.09
CA ARG A 217 -7.01 18.34 9.06
C ARG A 217 -7.20 17.33 10.19
N GLN A 218 -8.12 16.39 10.05
CA GLN A 218 -8.40 15.36 11.04
C GLN A 218 -8.35 13.98 10.40
N LEU A 219 -8.13 12.97 11.25
CA LEU A 219 -8.36 11.58 10.87
C LEU A 219 -9.84 11.29 11.06
N VAL A 220 -10.58 11.28 9.95
CA VAL A 220 -12.03 11.01 9.95
C VAL A 220 -12.29 9.63 10.54
N MET A 221 -11.49 8.66 10.14
CA MET A 221 -11.55 7.29 10.59
C MET A 221 -10.27 6.55 10.21
N PHE A 222 -9.95 5.50 10.97
CA PHE A 222 -8.92 4.52 10.66
C PHE A 222 -9.30 3.20 11.32
N GLY A 223 -9.17 2.09 10.60
CA GLY A 223 -9.46 0.77 11.15
C GLY A 223 -9.45 -0.32 10.08
N PRO A 224 -9.99 -1.51 10.40
CA PRO A 224 -10.19 -2.57 9.42
C PRO A 224 -10.89 -2.01 8.17
N ARG A 225 -10.41 -2.40 6.98
CA ARG A 225 -10.90 -1.88 5.69
C ARG A 225 -12.44 -1.84 5.57
N GLU A 226 -13.12 -2.82 6.14
CA GLU A 226 -14.58 -2.97 6.10
C GLU A 226 -15.26 -1.77 6.77
N VAL A 227 -14.66 -1.19 7.81
CA VAL A 227 -15.18 0.01 8.49
C VAL A 227 -15.30 1.18 7.51
N LEU A 228 -14.30 1.39 6.65
CA LEU A 228 -14.31 2.48 5.67
C LEU A 228 -15.16 2.15 4.45
N LEU A 229 -15.09 0.90 3.98
CA LEU A 229 -15.80 0.43 2.77
C LEU A 229 -17.31 0.32 2.98
N THR A 230 -17.79 0.14 4.21
CA THR A 230 -19.22 0.15 4.55
C THR A 230 -19.65 1.43 5.27
N SER A 231 -18.85 2.50 5.18
CA SER A 231 -19.13 3.75 5.90
C SER A 231 -20.24 4.54 5.23
N GLU A 232 -21.15 5.09 6.03
CA GLU A 232 -22.20 6.02 5.62
C GLU A 232 -21.76 7.49 5.70
N GLU A 233 -20.55 7.74 6.21
CA GLU A 233 -19.99 9.09 6.34
C GLU A 233 -19.90 9.78 4.96
N PRO A 234 -20.56 10.95 4.77
CA PRO A 234 -20.63 11.61 3.46
C PRO A 234 -19.29 11.84 2.77
N VAL A 235 -18.25 12.24 3.49
CA VAL A 235 -16.92 12.45 2.88
C VAL A 235 -16.32 11.13 2.38
N VAL A 236 -16.52 10.04 3.11
CA VAL A 236 -16.01 8.71 2.76
C VAL A 236 -16.75 8.18 1.54
N LYS A 237 -18.09 8.26 1.55
CA LYS A 237 -18.93 7.85 0.41
C LYS A 237 -18.61 8.63 -0.85
N GLN A 238 -18.43 9.95 -0.72
CA GLN A 238 -18.06 10.79 -1.85
C GLN A 238 -16.71 10.37 -2.42
N PHE A 239 -15.71 10.20 -1.57
CA PHE A 239 -14.34 9.87 -2.00
C PHE A 239 -14.27 8.48 -2.63
N LEU A 240 -14.84 7.45 -1.99
CA LEU A 240 -14.78 6.08 -2.51
C LEU A 240 -15.55 5.89 -3.81
N ASN A 241 -16.62 6.65 -4.04
CA ASN A 241 -17.42 6.53 -5.25
C ASN A 241 -17.07 7.57 -6.32
N GLY A 242 -16.07 8.42 -6.07
CA GLY A 242 -15.70 9.48 -7.01
C GLY A 242 -16.86 10.43 -7.33
N ARG A 243 -17.75 10.68 -6.36
CA ARG A 243 -18.93 11.55 -6.58
C ARG A 243 -18.51 13.01 -6.55
N MET A 244 -19.11 13.82 -7.41
CA MET A 244 -19.01 15.28 -7.29
C MET A 244 -19.78 15.79 -6.07
N ILE A 245 -20.88 15.13 -5.71
CA ILE A 245 -21.75 15.53 -4.59
C ILE A 245 -21.13 15.07 -3.28
N GLY A 246 -21.00 16.01 -2.34
CA GLY A 246 -20.51 15.77 -0.99
C GLY A 246 -19.58 16.89 -0.51
N PRO A 247 -18.98 16.74 0.68
CA PRO A 247 -18.21 17.80 1.33
C PRO A 247 -16.86 18.18 0.67
N ILE A 248 -16.30 17.33 -0.21
CA ILE A 248 -15.05 17.57 -0.94
C ILE A 248 -15.32 18.46 -2.17
N GLY A 249 -14.63 19.60 -2.28
CA GLY A 249 -14.66 20.52 -3.42
C GLY A 249 -13.38 20.53 -4.26
N MET A 250 -13.37 21.36 -5.32
CA MET A 250 -12.26 21.43 -6.30
C MET A 250 -10.98 22.02 -5.73
N SER A 251 -11.06 23.08 -4.93
CA SER A 251 -9.90 23.76 -4.33
C SER A 251 -9.85 23.61 -2.82
N GLU A 252 -11.01 23.51 -2.18
CA GLU A 252 -11.19 23.43 -0.73
C GLU A 252 -12.48 22.64 -0.40
N GLU A 253 -12.95 22.76 0.84
CA GLU A 253 -14.22 22.22 1.32
C GLU A 253 -15.40 22.94 0.67
N LYS A 254 -16.49 22.22 0.40
CA LYS A 254 -17.76 22.85 0.01
C LYS A 254 -18.49 23.34 1.25
N ASP A 255 -19.04 24.53 1.18
CA ASP A 255 -19.99 25.02 2.17
C ASP A 255 -21.39 24.39 1.96
N GLU A 256 -22.26 24.55 2.95
CA GLU A 256 -23.62 23.99 2.92
C GLU A 256 -24.44 24.52 1.73
N ALA A 257 -24.22 25.78 1.34
CA ALA A 257 -24.92 26.41 0.23
C ALA A 257 -24.52 25.80 -1.12
N GLN A 258 -23.23 25.53 -1.32
CA GLN A 258 -22.71 24.87 -2.51
C GLN A 258 -23.19 23.42 -2.58
N MET A 259 -23.17 22.69 -1.45
CA MET A 259 -23.69 21.32 -1.40
C MET A 259 -25.19 21.27 -1.73
N ALA A 260 -26.00 22.17 -1.17
CA ALA A 260 -27.44 22.24 -1.43
C ALA A 260 -27.74 22.58 -2.90
N ARG A 261 -26.95 23.47 -3.51
CA ARG A 261 -27.08 23.82 -4.93
C ARG A 261 -26.76 22.64 -5.84
N GLU A 262 -25.70 21.90 -5.56
CA GLU A 262 -25.33 20.73 -6.35
C GLU A 262 -26.35 19.60 -6.20
N GLN A 263 -26.88 19.38 -4.99
CA GLN A 263 -27.95 18.42 -4.75
C GLN A 263 -29.22 18.79 -5.54
N ALA A 264 -29.63 20.06 -5.52
CA ALA A 264 -30.77 20.54 -6.29
C ALA A 264 -30.59 20.35 -7.81
N MET A 265 -29.37 20.51 -8.33
CA MET A 265 -29.07 20.28 -9.74
C MET A 265 -29.21 18.79 -10.11
N VAL A 266 -28.81 17.89 -9.20
CA VAL A 266 -28.92 16.43 -9.37
C VAL A 266 -30.38 15.98 -9.28
N ASP A 267 -31.14 16.51 -8.31
CA ASP A 267 -32.57 16.28 -8.18
C ASP A 267 -33.33 16.78 -9.43
N ALA A 268 -32.81 17.82 -10.09
CA ALA A 268 -33.29 18.32 -11.38
C ALA A 268 -32.80 17.50 -12.60
N GLY A 269 -32.16 16.35 -12.39
CA GLY A 269 -31.74 15.43 -13.45
C GLY A 269 -30.39 15.74 -14.12
N HIS A 270 -29.57 16.65 -13.57
CA HIS A 270 -28.22 16.87 -14.09
C HIS A 270 -27.28 15.74 -13.63
N HIS A 271 -26.86 14.89 -14.57
CA HIS A 271 -25.84 13.87 -14.32
C HIS A 271 -24.44 14.45 -14.50
N HIS A 272 -23.58 14.24 -13.51
CA HIS A 272 -22.24 14.85 -13.44
C HIS A 272 -21.12 13.91 -13.90
N GLY A 273 -21.46 12.81 -14.59
CA GLY A 273 -20.48 11.84 -15.11
C GLY A 273 -19.67 11.10 -14.03
N GLY A 274 -20.17 11.04 -12.79
CA GLY A 274 -19.55 10.24 -11.72
C GLY A 274 -19.56 8.75 -12.07
N ALA A 275 -18.58 8.01 -11.54
CA ALA A 275 -18.54 6.55 -11.68
C ALA A 275 -19.79 5.90 -11.06
N GLU A 276 -20.23 4.76 -11.62
CA GLU A 276 -21.30 3.95 -11.01
C GLU A 276 -20.98 3.64 -9.55
N GLU A 277 -22.02 3.64 -8.71
CA GLU A 277 -21.87 3.25 -7.32
C GLU A 277 -21.43 1.79 -7.26
N VAL A 278 -20.20 1.57 -6.79
CA VAL A 278 -19.74 0.21 -6.51
C VAL A 278 -20.24 -0.13 -5.13
N GLU A 279 -21.34 -0.88 -5.09
CA GLU A 279 -21.88 -1.45 -3.87
C GLU A 279 -21.12 -2.73 -3.49
N GLY A 280 -20.92 -2.92 -2.19
CA GLY A 280 -20.25 -4.09 -1.63
C GLY A 280 -18.73 -3.97 -1.48
N ILE A 281 -18.15 -4.98 -0.84
CA ILE A 281 -16.70 -5.04 -0.58
C ILE A 281 -16.02 -5.83 -1.69
N ILE A 282 -15.18 -5.15 -2.47
CA ILE A 282 -14.33 -5.83 -3.46
C ILE A 282 -13.35 -6.76 -2.72
N PRO A 283 -13.18 -8.02 -3.18
CA PRO A 283 -12.21 -8.94 -2.62
C PRO A 283 -10.80 -8.34 -2.56
N GLN A 284 -10.08 -8.62 -1.48
CA GLN A 284 -8.70 -8.19 -1.34
C GLN A 284 -7.78 -8.98 -2.30
N MET A 285 -6.78 -8.30 -2.87
CA MET A 285 -5.70 -8.93 -3.63
C MET A 285 -5.00 -9.99 -2.77
N LYS A 286 -4.69 -11.12 -3.39
CA LYS A 286 -3.91 -12.20 -2.78
C LYS A 286 -2.47 -12.14 -3.28
N ALA A 287 -1.54 -12.64 -2.49
CA ALA A 287 -0.17 -12.84 -2.96
C ALA A 287 -0.16 -13.85 -4.12
N GLN A 288 0.79 -13.70 -5.04
CA GLN A 288 0.90 -14.60 -6.19
C GLN A 288 1.17 -16.05 -5.75
N PRO A 289 0.73 -17.05 -6.56
CA PRO A 289 1.08 -18.44 -6.31
C PRO A 289 2.60 -18.62 -6.16
N GLY A 290 3.01 -19.38 -5.16
CA GLY A 290 4.43 -19.59 -4.83
C GLY A 290 5.01 -18.59 -3.82
N MET A 291 4.31 -17.49 -3.54
CA MET A 291 4.69 -16.60 -2.43
C MET A 291 4.38 -17.26 -1.07
N PRO A 292 5.15 -16.92 -0.01
CA PRO A 292 4.82 -17.36 1.33
C PRO A 292 3.43 -16.89 1.78
N VAL A 293 2.85 -17.57 2.77
CA VAL A 293 1.58 -17.13 3.35
C VAL A 293 1.78 -15.80 4.07
N ARG A 294 0.93 -14.81 3.78
CA ARG A 294 0.89 -13.53 4.50
C ARG A 294 0.51 -13.75 5.97
N GLN A 295 1.51 -13.77 6.85
CA GLN A 295 1.34 -13.99 8.30
C GLN A 295 0.44 -12.92 8.95
N ALA A 296 0.49 -11.69 8.41
CA ALA A 296 -0.35 -10.58 8.82
C ALA A 296 -1.86 -10.86 8.74
N VAL A 297 -2.32 -11.71 7.81
CA VAL A 297 -3.75 -12.04 7.67
C VAL A 297 -4.28 -12.75 8.93
N ALA A 298 -3.51 -13.68 9.49
CA ALA A 298 -3.89 -14.38 10.72
C ALA A 298 -3.92 -13.43 11.93
N ARG A 299 -2.90 -12.56 12.05
CA ARG A 299 -2.83 -11.54 13.12
C ARG A 299 -3.99 -10.55 13.04
N ARG A 300 -4.30 -10.08 11.84
CA ARG A 300 -5.47 -9.24 11.56
C ARG A 300 -6.75 -9.94 12.01
N ARG A 301 -6.97 -11.21 11.63
CA ARG A 301 -8.18 -11.97 12.03
C ARG A 301 -8.31 -12.03 13.54
N ALA A 302 -7.23 -12.32 14.27
CA ALA A 302 -7.24 -12.35 15.74
C ALA A 302 -7.60 -10.97 16.33
N ARG A 303 -6.89 -9.92 15.92
CA ARG A 303 -7.11 -8.54 16.37
C ARG A 303 -8.54 -8.04 16.09
N VAL A 304 -9.05 -8.28 14.88
CA VAL A 304 -10.40 -7.87 14.48
C VAL A 304 -11.47 -8.57 15.30
N ARG A 305 -11.28 -9.85 15.65
CA ARG A 305 -12.22 -10.57 16.53
C ARG A 305 -12.31 -9.93 17.92
N GLU A 306 -11.20 -9.45 18.48
CA GLU A 306 -11.17 -8.80 19.78
C GLU A 306 -11.93 -7.47 19.79
N ILE A 307 -11.72 -6.65 18.76
CA ILE A 307 -12.37 -5.33 18.63
C ILE A 307 -13.74 -5.39 17.94
N MET A 308 -14.21 -6.58 17.55
CA MET A 308 -15.41 -6.77 16.71
C MET A 308 -16.64 -6.04 17.27
N HIS A 309 -16.77 -6.03 18.59
CA HIS A 309 -17.86 -5.41 19.34
C HIS A 309 -17.85 -3.87 19.31
N THR A 310 -16.70 -3.25 19.02
CA THR A 310 -16.57 -1.78 18.93
C THR A 310 -16.80 -1.26 17.51
N LEU A 311 -16.93 -2.14 16.51
CA LEU A 311 -17.06 -1.74 15.11
C LEU A 311 -18.53 -1.45 14.73
N PRO A 312 -18.79 -0.55 13.77
CA PRO A 312 -20.14 -0.29 13.26
C PRO A 312 -20.82 -1.56 12.72
N HIS A 313 -22.14 -1.69 12.89
CA HIS A 313 -22.89 -2.91 12.53
C HIS A 313 -22.64 -3.37 11.08
N ALA A 314 -22.66 -2.46 10.10
CA ALA A 314 -22.41 -2.78 8.70
C ALA A 314 -21.03 -3.43 8.48
N ALA A 315 -20.00 -2.89 9.15
CA ALA A 315 -18.66 -3.47 9.12
C ALA A 315 -18.64 -4.86 9.81
N GLN A 316 -19.42 -5.04 10.88
CA GLN A 316 -19.50 -6.35 11.54
C GLN A 316 -20.08 -7.44 10.65
N VAL A 317 -21.14 -7.13 9.90
CA VAL A 317 -21.75 -8.06 8.94
C VAL A 317 -20.72 -8.44 7.88
N ALA A 318 -20.10 -7.45 7.24
CA ALA A 318 -19.15 -7.70 6.17
C ALA A 318 -17.88 -8.45 6.63
N ILE A 319 -17.40 -8.19 7.85
CA ILE A 319 -16.29 -8.95 8.44
C ILE A 319 -16.66 -10.42 8.64
N ARG A 320 -17.86 -10.72 9.15
CA ARG A 320 -18.31 -12.11 9.34
C ARG A 320 -18.44 -12.85 8.01
N GLU A 321 -18.99 -12.20 6.99
CA GLU A 321 -19.08 -12.77 5.64
C GLU A 321 -17.70 -13.13 5.07
N SER A 322 -16.76 -12.19 5.11
CA SER A 322 -15.39 -12.42 4.61
C SER A 322 -14.62 -13.47 5.43
N MET A 323 -14.90 -13.63 6.73
CA MET A 323 -14.28 -14.67 7.55
C MET A 323 -14.79 -16.07 7.20
N ASN A 324 -16.08 -16.21 6.85
CA ASN A 324 -16.68 -17.49 6.48
C ASN A 324 -16.18 -17.97 5.11
N GLU A 325 -16.10 -17.09 4.11
CA GLU A 325 -15.58 -17.42 2.76
C GLU A 325 -14.12 -17.93 2.78
N ASN A 326 -13.31 -17.39 3.70
CA ASN A 326 -11.92 -17.80 3.87
C ASN A 326 -11.76 -19.16 4.58
N ASP A 327 -12.72 -19.53 5.44
CA ASP A 327 -12.69 -20.84 6.10
C ASP A 327 -13.13 -21.95 5.12
N ASP A 328 -14.11 -21.70 4.23
CA ASP A 328 -14.50 -22.67 3.19
C ASP A 328 -13.40 -22.92 2.15
N THR A 329 -12.62 -21.89 1.81
CA THR A 329 -11.46 -22.03 0.91
C THR A 329 -10.24 -22.67 1.58
N GLN A 330 -10.13 -22.63 2.92
CA GLN A 330 -9.12 -23.39 3.68
C GLN A 330 -9.50 -24.86 3.91
N VAL A 331 -10.80 -25.19 4.00
CA VAL A 331 -11.24 -26.60 4.10
C VAL A 331 -11.01 -27.35 2.77
N MET A 332 -11.14 -26.67 1.62
CA MET A 332 -10.85 -27.28 0.32
C MET A 332 -9.36 -27.48 0.00
N SER A 333 -8.45 -26.75 0.64
CA SER A 333 -7.00 -26.91 0.41
C SER A 333 -6.36 -28.08 1.19
N TYR A 334 -7.11 -28.73 2.08
CA TYR A 334 -6.66 -29.92 2.82
C TYR A 334 -7.02 -31.26 2.17
N ASN A 335 -7.75 -31.28 1.04
CA ASN A 335 -8.08 -32.49 0.29
C ASN A 335 -7.75 -32.33 -1.20
N ALA A 336 -6.47 -32.21 -1.52
CA ALA A 336 -6.01 -32.50 -2.88
C ALA A 336 -5.88 -34.02 -3.03
N PRO A 337 -6.64 -34.69 -3.92
CA PRO A 337 -6.38 -36.10 -4.22
C PRO A 337 -5.01 -36.22 -4.88
N ALA A 338 -4.23 -37.22 -4.45
CA ALA A 338 -2.93 -37.53 -5.04
C ALA A 338 -3.06 -37.65 -6.57
N ALA A 339 -2.20 -36.94 -7.29
CA ALA A 339 -2.14 -36.99 -8.75
C ALA A 339 -1.88 -38.44 -9.21
N PRO A 340 -2.60 -38.96 -10.21
CA PRO A 340 -2.34 -40.29 -10.74
C PRO A 340 -1.01 -40.30 -11.50
N SER A 341 -0.16 -41.27 -11.18
CA SER A 341 1.10 -41.54 -11.87
C SER A 341 0.84 -41.93 -13.32
N TYR A 342 1.19 -41.06 -14.27
CA TYR A 342 1.24 -41.41 -15.69
C TYR A 342 2.45 -42.33 -15.95
N GLN A 343 2.18 -43.61 -16.20
CA GLN A 343 3.12 -44.51 -16.88
C GLN A 343 3.10 -44.19 -18.37
N GLY A 344 4.29 -43.99 -18.94
CA GLY A 344 4.45 -43.64 -20.35
C GLY A 344 4.22 -44.85 -21.25
N ASP A 345 3.38 -44.65 -22.26
CA ASP A 345 3.30 -45.52 -23.43
C ASP A 345 3.92 -44.82 -24.64
N SER A 346 4.90 -45.52 -25.22
CA SER A 346 5.62 -45.18 -26.44
C SER A 346 4.69 -45.20 -27.66
N PHE A 347 4.60 -44.09 -28.38
CA PHE A 347 4.01 -44.07 -29.72
C PHE A 347 5.10 -44.09 -30.79
N ASP A 348 5.12 -45.22 -31.50
CA ASP A 348 5.87 -45.53 -32.72
C ASP A 348 5.34 -44.69 -33.90
N THR A 349 6.20 -43.89 -34.54
CA THR A 349 5.87 -43.17 -35.77
C THR A 349 6.63 -43.75 -36.95
N THR A 350 6.04 -44.77 -37.57
CA THR A 350 6.32 -45.16 -38.96
C THR A 350 5.22 -44.64 -39.87
N VAL A 351 5.50 -43.60 -40.68
CA VAL A 351 4.68 -43.27 -41.85
C VAL A 351 5.59 -43.11 -43.07
N ARG A 352 5.13 -43.77 -44.14
CA ARG A 352 5.84 -44.19 -45.35
C ARG A 352 6.01 -43.06 -46.35
N HIS A 353 7.12 -43.10 -47.08
CA HIS A 353 7.30 -42.47 -48.38
C HIS A 353 6.21 -42.91 -49.37
N ASN A 354 5.66 -41.97 -50.13
CA ASN A 354 5.14 -42.25 -51.46
C ASN A 354 5.46 -41.08 -52.40
N THR A 355 6.22 -41.41 -53.44
CA THR A 355 6.56 -40.58 -54.58
C THR A 355 5.53 -40.69 -55.71
N THR A 356 5.64 -39.74 -56.64
CA THR A 356 5.31 -39.76 -58.09
C THR A 356 3.93 -39.30 -58.62
N ASN A 357 4.05 -38.23 -59.41
CA ASN A 357 3.55 -37.99 -60.79
C ASN A 357 2.18 -37.32 -61.01
N GLY A 358 2.24 -36.26 -61.85
CA GLY A 358 1.13 -35.49 -62.40
C GLY A 358 1.59 -34.10 -62.80
#